data_AF-A0A968F5G5-F1
#
_entry.id   AF-A0A968F5G5-F1
#
_cell.length_a   1.000
_cell.length_b   1.000
_cell.length_c   1.000
_cell.angle_alpha   90.00
_cell.angle_beta   90.00
_cell.angle_gamma   90.00
#
_symmetry.space_group_name_H-M   'P 1'
#
loop_
_entity.id
_entity.type
_entity.pdbx_description
1 polymer ?
#
loop_
_entity_poly.entity_id
_entity_poly.type
_entity_poly.pdbx_seq_one_letter_code
_entity_poly.pdbx_strand_id
1 'polypeptide(L)'
;MQEYSGIRIALELHLRNDSHNYYDLYINPFIADSEKELKIICSMSIELAYSHDDEPPFLIYNSVNAVMDSVISQLTNRSDVGISKTGYAWRLADSYSDSPDYVIITNTELAESFDDFILWKRALGYNASVKLTEEIVTEYPGYDQAEKIREYLKQAHINGLEWVLLGGDETVVPVRKLYSANTDEPVEDAFLHPSDLYYADLTGEWDLDGDGIWGEPYHDNPDLQPELFAGRVPACSPQEVLNWAEKTITYEKGEIVEMDGFAEQVMIT
;
A
#
# COMPACT_ATOMS: atom_id res chain seq x y z
N MET A 1 38.69 14.77 -5.84
CA MET A 1 38.92 13.92 -7.03
C MET A 1 39.98 12.90 -6.67
N GLN A 2 39.60 11.63 -6.56
CA GLN A 2 40.53 10.52 -6.46
C GLN A 2 39.91 9.31 -7.15
N GLU A 3 40.61 8.77 -8.14
CA GLU A 3 40.24 7.55 -8.88
C GLU A 3 40.48 6.32 -8.00
N TYR A 4 39.56 5.37 -8.05
CA TYR A 4 39.79 4.00 -7.58
C TYR A 4 39.46 3.01 -8.69
N SER A 5 40.35 2.02 -8.83
CA SER A 5 40.32 0.95 -9.82
C SER A 5 39.01 0.17 -9.82
N GLY A 6 38.27 0.25 -10.92
CA GLY A 6 37.33 -0.80 -11.35
C GLY A 6 35.92 -0.77 -10.78
N ILE A 7 35.59 0.15 -9.87
CA ILE A 7 34.22 0.26 -9.34
C ILE A 7 33.59 1.55 -9.87
N ARG A 8 32.65 1.42 -10.80
CA ARG A 8 31.72 2.52 -11.12
C ARG A 8 30.65 2.57 -10.03
N ILE A 9 30.90 3.33 -8.97
CA ILE A 9 29.83 3.77 -8.06
C ILE A 9 29.21 5.01 -8.71
N ALA A 10 28.04 4.87 -9.31
CA ALA A 10 27.23 6.02 -9.68
C ALA A 10 26.37 6.38 -8.46
N LEU A 11 26.76 7.43 -7.74
CA LEU A 11 25.91 8.08 -6.75
C LEU A 11 24.96 9.02 -7.51
N GLU A 12 23.73 8.56 -7.74
CA GLU A 12 22.65 9.41 -8.24
C GLU A 12 21.82 9.90 -7.05
N LEU A 13 22.00 11.18 -6.71
CA LEU A 13 21.30 11.84 -5.61
C LEU A 13 19.93 12.33 -6.10
N HIS A 14 18.85 11.66 -5.70
CA HIS A 14 17.50 12.19 -5.84
C HIS A 14 17.07 12.85 -4.52
N LEU A 15 16.80 14.15 -4.57
CA LEU A 15 16.19 14.87 -3.46
C LEU A 15 14.68 14.67 -3.52
N ARG A 16 14.12 13.86 -2.61
CA ARG A 16 12.71 13.95 -2.22
C ARG A 16 12.62 14.74 -0.92
N ASN A 17 11.62 15.61 -0.83
CA ASN A 17 11.48 16.59 0.22
C ASN A 17 10.28 16.21 1.11
N ASP A 18 10.44 15.15 1.90
CA ASP A 18 9.45 14.56 2.81
C ASP A 18 9.98 14.46 4.25
N SER A 19 10.80 15.42 4.68
CA SER A 19 11.37 15.57 6.03
C SER A 19 12.28 14.43 6.54
N HIS A 20 12.58 13.45 5.68
CA HIS A 20 13.54 12.39 5.93
C HIS A 20 14.53 12.30 4.76
N ASN A 21 15.84 12.29 5.05
CA ASN A 21 16.86 12.12 4.01
C ASN A 21 17.14 10.63 3.84
N TYR A 22 16.52 9.99 2.85
CA TYR A 22 16.84 8.63 2.44
C TYR A 22 17.95 8.64 1.37
N TYR A 23 18.81 7.62 1.39
CA TYR A 23 19.85 7.42 0.39
C TYR A 23 19.76 5.98 -0.13
N ASP A 24 19.56 5.84 -1.43
CA ASP A 24 19.60 4.54 -2.08
C ASP A 24 21.04 4.19 -2.45
N LEU A 25 21.54 3.08 -1.92
CA LEU A 25 22.84 2.52 -2.28
C LEU A 25 22.63 1.39 -3.28
N TYR A 26 22.86 1.67 -4.56
CA TYR A 26 22.83 0.66 -5.60
C TYR A 26 24.20 -0.04 -5.70
N ILE A 27 24.21 -1.33 -5.41
CA ILE A 27 25.38 -2.19 -5.54
C ILE A 27 25.17 -3.10 -6.76
N ASN A 28 26.07 -2.98 -7.73
CA ASN A 28 26.17 -3.96 -8.80
C ASN A 28 27.40 -4.87 -8.56
N PRO A 29 27.20 -6.15 -8.16
CA PRO A 29 28.30 -7.06 -7.89
C PRO A 29 28.95 -7.64 -9.15
N PHE A 30 28.51 -7.23 -10.35
CA PHE A 30 28.99 -7.73 -11.63
C PHE A 30 29.87 -6.70 -12.35
N ILE A 31 31.07 -7.13 -12.74
CA ILE A 31 31.99 -6.35 -13.57
C ILE A 31 32.09 -7.04 -14.93
N ALA A 32 31.73 -6.34 -16.01
CA ALA A 32 32.04 -6.74 -17.36
C ALA A 32 33.29 -5.99 -17.82
N ASP A 33 34.37 -6.72 -18.12
CA ASP A 33 35.60 -6.12 -18.62
C ASP A 33 35.63 -6.02 -20.16
N SER A 34 36.62 -5.29 -20.67
CA SER A 34 36.85 -5.10 -22.11
C SER A 34 37.25 -6.38 -22.86
N GLU A 35 37.53 -7.46 -22.13
CA GLU A 35 37.86 -8.78 -22.69
C GLU A 35 36.62 -9.70 -22.75
N LYS A 36 35.42 -9.19 -22.41
CA LYS A 36 34.12 -9.89 -22.38
C LYS A 36 34.01 -10.96 -21.29
N GLU A 37 34.82 -10.88 -20.24
CA GLU A 37 34.64 -11.73 -19.07
C GLU A 37 33.73 -11.05 -18.04
N LEU A 38 32.73 -11.81 -17.55
CA LEU A 38 31.87 -11.39 -16.46
C LEU A 38 32.46 -11.86 -15.13
N LYS A 39 32.82 -10.92 -14.27
CA LYS A 39 33.43 -11.18 -12.96
C LYS A 39 32.43 -10.80 -11.88
N ILE A 40 32.23 -11.69 -10.90
CA ILE A 40 31.39 -11.45 -9.73
C ILE A 40 32.25 -11.06 -8.52
N ILE A 41 31.83 -10.04 -7.80
CA ILE A 41 32.43 -9.64 -6.54
C ILE A 41 31.84 -10.54 -5.44
N CYS A 42 32.61 -11.54 -5.01
CA CYS A 42 32.17 -12.49 -3.97
C CYS A 42 32.22 -11.93 -2.54
N SER A 43 32.94 -10.83 -2.33
CA SER A 43 32.95 -10.09 -1.07
C SER A 43 33.26 -8.62 -1.31
N MET A 44 32.59 -7.75 -0.58
CA MET A 44 32.86 -6.31 -0.57
C MET A 44 32.76 -5.77 0.84
N SER A 45 33.50 -4.70 1.11
CA SER A 45 33.36 -3.91 2.33
C SER A 45 33.02 -2.49 1.92
N ILE A 46 31.96 -1.94 2.51
CA ILE A 46 31.49 -0.58 2.27
C ILE A 46 31.69 0.18 3.57
N GLU A 47 32.41 1.29 3.50
CA GLU A 47 32.59 2.20 4.62
C GLU A 47 31.80 3.47 4.32
N LEU A 48 30.72 3.70 5.04
CA LEU A 48 29.87 4.87 4.88
C LEU A 48 30.28 5.92 5.92
N ALA A 49 30.96 6.96 5.47
CA ALA A 49 31.23 8.13 6.29
C ALA A 49 30.09 9.13 6.14
N TYR A 50 29.44 9.48 7.25
CA TYR A 50 28.38 10.48 7.29
C TYR A 50 28.67 11.47 8.42
N SER A 51 28.19 12.70 8.26
CA SER A 51 28.20 13.72 9.30
C SER A 51 26.78 14.22 9.50
N HIS A 52 26.32 14.23 10.74
CA HIS A 52 25.10 14.88 11.18
C HIS A 52 25.45 16.26 11.74
N ASP A 53 24.59 17.25 11.53
CA ASP A 53 24.65 18.54 12.21
C ASP A 53 24.35 18.32 13.70
N ASP A 54 25.38 18.31 14.56
CA ASP A 54 25.46 18.29 16.05
C ASP A 54 24.50 17.40 16.88
N GLU A 55 23.49 16.79 16.30
CA GLU A 55 22.57 15.85 16.91
C GLU A 55 22.47 14.59 16.03
N PRO A 56 22.85 13.40 16.54
CA PRO A 56 22.74 12.17 15.78
C PRO A 56 21.27 11.92 15.40
N PRO A 57 20.99 11.31 14.24
CA PRO A 57 19.63 10.94 13.88
C PRO A 57 19.04 10.02 14.97
N PHE A 58 17.91 10.44 15.55
CA PHE A 58 17.27 9.74 16.64
C PHE A 58 16.28 8.71 16.10
N LEU A 59 16.48 7.43 16.45
CA LEU A 59 15.43 6.44 16.30
C LEU A 59 14.55 6.46 17.56
N ILE A 60 13.36 7.05 17.43
CA ILE A 60 12.31 6.98 18.45
C ILE A 60 11.61 5.63 18.30
N TYR A 61 11.70 4.76 19.30
CA TYR A 61 11.07 3.44 19.26
C TYR A 61 10.44 3.06 20.60
N ASN A 62 9.21 2.55 20.55
CA ASN A 62 8.40 2.17 21.72
C ASN A 62 8.76 0.76 22.20
N SER A 63 9.06 0.62 23.48
CA SER A 63 9.59 -0.61 24.10
C SER A 63 8.58 -1.76 24.29
N VAL A 64 7.71 -2.03 23.31
CA VAL A 64 6.74 -3.14 23.39
C VAL A 64 6.63 -3.99 22.11
N ASN A 65 7.32 -3.67 21.00
CA ASN A 65 7.19 -4.45 19.77
C ASN A 65 8.30 -5.52 19.62
N ALA A 66 7.97 -6.79 19.87
CA ALA A 66 8.89 -7.91 19.68
C ALA A 66 9.53 -7.96 18.26
N VAL A 67 8.82 -7.42 17.25
CA VAL A 67 9.28 -7.34 15.85
C VAL A 67 10.40 -6.31 15.66
N MET A 68 10.27 -5.12 16.24
CA MET A 68 11.32 -4.09 16.12
C MET A 68 12.49 -4.37 17.05
N ASP A 69 12.28 -5.09 18.16
CA ASP A 69 13.39 -5.69 18.92
C ASP A 69 14.18 -6.69 18.06
N SER A 70 13.51 -7.47 17.20
CA SER A 70 14.17 -8.36 16.23
C SER A 70 14.98 -7.59 15.18
N VAL A 71 14.40 -6.54 14.57
CA VAL A 71 15.11 -5.70 13.58
C VAL A 71 16.30 -4.97 14.21
N ILE A 72 16.14 -4.39 15.40
CA ILE A 72 17.21 -3.71 16.14
C ILE A 72 18.29 -4.72 16.57
N SER A 73 17.93 -5.96 16.89
CA SER A 73 18.90 -7.01 17.25
C SER A 73 19.81 -7.42 16.09
N GLN A 74 19.42 -7.12 14.85
CA GLN A 74 20.19 -7.41 13.65
C GLN A 74 21.17 -6.28 13.26
N LEU A 75 21.11 -5.12 13.94
CA LEU A 75 22.04 -4.00 13.71
C LEU A 75 23.40 -4.27 14.39
N THR A 76 24.48 -4.20 13.62
CA THR A 76 25.85 -4.47 14.09
C THR A 76 26.48 -3.34 14.91
N ASN A 77 26.02 -2.08 14.75
CA ASN A 77 26.54 -0.89 15.44
C ASN A 77 25.50 -0.21 16.34
N ARG A 78 24.96 -0.97 17.30
CA ARG A 78 23.91 -0.53 18.25
C ARG A 78 24.28 0.73 19.06
N SER A 79 25.57 1.02 19.27
CA SER A 79 26.06 2.13 20.09
C SER A 79 26.10 3.48 19.38
N ASP A 80 26.14 3.48 18.04
CA ASP A 80 26.27 4.71 17.24
C ASP A 80 24.90 5.34 16.94
N VAL A 81 23.83 4.55 17.13
CA VAL A 81 22.45 5.04 17.14
C VAL A 81 22.17 5.61 18.52
N GLY A 82 21.91 6.91 18.61
CA GLY A 82 21.47 7.57 19.84
C GLY A 82 20.09 7.07 20.27
N ILE A 83 20.02 5.91 20.92
CA ILE A 83 18.76 5.34 21.44
C ILE A 83 18.45 6.02 22.78
N SER A 84 17.72 7.13 22.73
CA SER A 84 17.19 7.77 23.92
C SER A 84 15.84 7.17 24.29
N LYS A 85 15.76 6.51 25.45
CA LYS A 85 14.47 6.22 26.10
C LYS A 85 13.97 7.50 26.76
N THR A 86 13.38 8.39 25.97
CA THR A 86 12.74 9.60 26.48
C THR A 86 11.33 9.71 25.93
N GLY A 87 10.36 9.79 26.85
CA GLY A 87 8.95 9.91 26.52
C GLY A 87 8.62 11.24 25.84
N TYR A 88 7.52 11.19 25.07
CA TYR A 88 6.85 12.27 24.33
C TYR A 88 7.61 12.69 23.05
N ALA A 89 7.09 12.58 21.81
CA ALA A 89 5.72 12.77 21.33
C ALA A 89 4.98 11.49 20.92
N TRP A 90 3.82 11.31 21.53
CA TRP A 90 2.92 10.20 21.31
C TRP A 90 2.09 10.48 20.07
N ARG A 91 2.12 9.57 19.09
CA ARG A 91 0.85 9.14 18.52
C ARG A 91 0.24 8.20 19.56
N LEU A 92 -0.65 8.74 20.41
CA LEU A 92 -1.43 7.94 21.36
C LEU A 92 -2.19 6.86 20.58
N ALA A 93 -2.57 5.76 21.22
CA ALA A 93 -3.44 4.76 20.59
C ALA A 93 -4.75 5.39 20.01
N ASP A 94 -5.13 6.57 20.52
CA ASP A 94 -6.23 7.43 20.03
C ASP A 94 -5.89 8.34 18.83
N SER A 95 -4.67 8.28 18.27
CA SER A 95 -4.24 9.13 17.14
C SER A 95 -4.17 8.39 15.80
N TYR A 96 -4.60 7.13 15.79
CA TYR A 96 -4.83 6.30 14.62
C TYR A 96 -6.35 6.11 14.46
N SER A 97 -7.05 7.13 13.95
CA SER A 97 -8.33 6.99 13.24
C SER A 97 -8.92 8.31 12.70
N ASP A 98 -8.35 9.48 13.00
CA ASP A 98 -8.97 10.74 12.53
C ASP A 98 -8.86 10.95 11.01
N SER A 99 -7.79 10.44 10.39
CA SER A 99 -7.54 10.53 8.95
C SER A 99 -6.56 9.44 8.48
N PRO A 100 -7.03 8.22 8.17
CA PRO A 100 -6.18 7.12 7.70
C PRO A 100 -5.61 7.40 6.30
N ASP A 101 -4.37 6.97 6.06
CA ASP A 101 -3.77 6.94 4.70
C ASP A 101 -4.06 5.61 3.98
N TYR A 102 -4.47 4.58 4.73
CA TYR A 102 -4.86 3.27 4.25
C TYR A 102 -6.16 2.83 4.93
N VAL A 103 -7.21 2.58 4.16
CA VAL A 103 -8.48 2.09 4.69
C VAL A 103 -8.83 0.71 4.15
N ILE A 104 -9.27 -0.17 5.03
CA ILE A 104 -9.92 -1.43 4.68
C ILE A 104 -11.42 -1.22 4.83
N ILE A 105 -12.17 -1.34 3.74
CA ILE A 105 -13.64 -1.30 3.77
C ILE A 105 -14.15 -2.72 3.76
N THR A 106 -14.93 -3.11 4.78
CA THR A 106 -15.42 -4.48 4.96
C THR A 106 -16.68 -4.49 5.81
N ASN A 107 -17.38 -5.62 5.91
CA ASN A 107 -18.47 -5.77 6.90
C ASN A 107 -17.95 -6.11 8.31
N THR A 108 -18.87 -6.10 9.27
CA THR A 108 -18.61 -6.45 10.67
C THR A 108 -18.06 -7.87 10.84
N GLU A 109 -18.55 -8.83 10.04
CA GLU A 109 -18.18 -10.24 10.14
C GLU A 109 -16.71 -10.49 9.80
N LEU A 110 -16.19 -9.82 8.78
CA LEU A 110 -14.81 -9.98 8.32
C LEU A 110 -13.82 -9.03 9.00
N ALA A 111 -14.29 -7.97 9.67
CA ALA A 111 -13.44 -6.90 10.21
C ALA A 111 -12.28 -7.43 11.09
N GLU A 112 -12.58 -8.28 12.09
CA GLU A 112 -11.56 -8.82 13.00
C GLU A 112 -10.51 -9.69 12.28
N SER A 113 -10.86 -10.31 11.15
CA SER A 113 -9.91 -11.13 10.38
C SER A 113 -8.84 -10.32 9.66
N PHE A 114 -8.97 -9.00 9.58
CA PHE A 114 -7.95 -8.10 9.05
C PHE A 114 -6.97 -7.59 10.11
N ASP A 115 -7.15 -7.88 11.41
CA ASP A 115 -6.35 -7.31 12.49
C ASP A 115 -4.85 -7.52 12.31
N ASP A 116 -4.42 -8.75 11.98
CA ASP A 116 -3.01 -9.06 11.76
C ASP A 116 -2.43 -8.29 10.56
N PHE A 117 -3.21 -8.12 9.49
CA PHE A 117 -2.81 -7.34 8.33
C PHE A 117 -2.71 -5.85 8.64
N ILE A 118 -3.64 -5.30 9.41
CA ILE A 118 -3.61 -3.89 9.87
C ILE A 118 -2.38 -3.66 10.75
N LEU A 119 -2.14 -4.55 11.72
CA LEU A 119 -0.97 -4.47 12.59
C LEU A 119 0.33 -4.52 11.78
N TRP A 120 0.38 -5.39 10.76
CA TRP A 120 1.52 -5.46 9.85
C TRP A 120 1.71 -4.17 9.04
N LYS A 121 0.65 -3.63 8.42
CA LYS A 121 0.74 -2.35 7.67
C LYS A 121 1.14 -1.19 8.58
N ARG A 122 0.60 -1.13 9.81
CA ARG A 122 1.04 -0.15 10.81
C ARG A 122 2.51 -0.31 11.20
N ALA A 123 3.01 -1.54 11.29
CA ALA A 123 4.43 -1.80 11.55
C ALA A 123 5.33 -1.33 10.39
N LEU A 124 4.82 -1.32 9.15
CA LEU A 124 5.50 -0.77 7.97
C LEU A 124 5.38 0.76 7.86
N GLY A 125 4.65 1.42 8.76
CA GLY A 125 4.52 2.88 8.82
C GLY A 125 3.22 3.46 8.27
N TYR A 126 2.29 2.64 7.78
CA TYR A 126 0.98 3.10 7.29
C TYR A 126 0.03 3.44 8.46
N ASN A 127 -0.78 4.48 8.30
CA ASN A 127 -1.95 4.74 9.14
C ASN A 127 -3.15 3.93 8.64
N ALA A 128 -3.09 2.61 8.84
CA ALA A 128 -4.14 1.69 8.42
C ALA A 128 -5.32 1.65 9.39
N SER A 129 -6.55 1.68 8.89
CA SER A 129 -7.78 1.48 9.69
C SER A 129 -8.83 0.67 8.94
N VAL A 130 -9.83 0.17 9.67
CA VAL A 130 -11.04 -0.41 9.10
C VAL A 130 -12.16 0.61 9.11
N LYS A 131 -12.95 0.64 8.04
CA LYS A 131 -14.25 1.30 7.99
C LYS A 131 -15.31 0.29 7.60
N LEU A 132 -16.40 0.23 8.35
CA LEU A 132 -17.43 -0.77 8.10
C LEU A 132 -18.38 -0.33 6.97
N THR A 133 -18.74 -1.23 6.06
CA THR A 133 -19.75 -0.96 5.02
C THR A 133 -21.06 -0.49 5.66
N GLU A 134 -21.47 -1.10 6.77
CA GLU A 134 -22.69 -0.78 7.51
C GLU A 134 -22.68 0.64 8.09
N GLU A 135 -21.50 1.12 8.53
CA GLU A 135 -21.31 2.49 9.01
C GLU A 135 -21.39 3.47 7.84
N ILE A 136 -20.65 3.21 6.75
CA ILE A 136 -20.63 4.08 5.57
C ILE A 136 -22.04 4.28 5.01
N VAL A 137 -22.81 3.19 4.89
CA VAL A 137 -24.17 3.22 4.35
C VAL A 137 -25.11 4.09 5.21
N THR A 138 -24.80 4.25 6.50
CA THR A 138 -25.57 5.07 7.45
C THR A 138 -25.09 6.52 7.48
N GLU A 139 -23.77 6.74 7.39
CA GLU A 139 -23.14 8.05 7.58
C GLU A 139 -23.11 8.92 6.31
N TYR A 140 -23.03 8.29 5.13
CA TYR A 140 -22.82 9.00 3.86
C TYR A 140 -24.09 8.98 2.99
N PRO A 141 -24.39 10.10 2.30
CA PRO A 141 -25.46 10.15 1.31
C PRO A 141 -25.04 9.43 0.02
N GLY A 142 -26.01 9.07 -0.80
CA GLY A 142 -25.82 8.41 -2.09
C GLY A 142 -27.08 7.63 -2.49
N TYR A 143 -27.27 7.40 -3.78
CA TYR A 143 -28.37 6.63 -4.35
C TYR A 143 -28.36 5.17 -3.87
N ASP A 144 -27.18 4.55 -3.89
CA ASP A 144 -26.97 3.16 -3.46
C ASP A 144 -25.71 3.00 -2.59
N GLN A 145 -25.43 1.77 -2.16
CA GLN A 145 -24.30 1.49 -1.27
C GLN A 145 -22.94 1.79 -1.93
N ALA A 146 -22.80 1.55 -3.24
CA ALA A 146 -21.56 1.81 -3.95
C ALA A 146 -21.29 3.32 -4.05
N GLU A 147 -22.30 4.14 -4.31
CA GLU A 147 -22.15 5.59 -4.31
C GLU A 147 -21.80 6.11 -2.92
N LYS A 148 -22.45 5.61 -1.86
CA LYS A 148 -22.10 5.99 -0.48
C LYS A 148 -20.66 5.67 -0.11
N ILE A 149 -20.14 4.53 -0.57
CA ILE A 149 -18.72 4.17 -0.41
C ILE A 149 -17.81 5.13 -1.17
N ARG A 150 -18.15 5.48 -2.42
CA ARG A 150 -17.38 6.47 -3.18
C ARG A 150 -17.39 7.85 -2.52
N GLU A 151 -18.52 8.29 -1.97
CA GLU A 151 -18.62 9.55 -1.23
C GLU A 151 -17.78 9.56 0.05
N TYR A 152 -17.75 8.44 0.79
CA TYR A 152 -16.80 8.27 1.89
C TYR A 152 -15.35 8.41 1.42
N LEU A 153 -14.97 7.71 0.34
CA LEU A 153 -13.61 7.73 -0.19
C LEU A 153 -13.18 9.12 -0.68
N LYS A 154 -14.09 9.90 -1.29
CA LYS A 154 -13.84 11.32 -1.63
C LYS A 154 -13.47 12.14 -0.40
N GLN A 155 -14.24 12.02 0.69
CA GLN A 155 -13.97 12.75 1.93
C GLN A 155 -12.68 12.27 2.61
N ALA A 156 -12.44 10.95 2.62
CA ALA A 156 -11.23 10.37 3.19
C ALA A 156 -9.98 10.80 2.41
N HIS A 157 -10.06 10.88 1.08
CA HIS A 157 -8.95 11.32 0.22
C HIS A 157 -8.56 12.78 0.48
N ILE A 158 -9.53 13.68 0.66
CA ILE A 158 -9.26 15.07 1.08
C ILE A 158 -8.47 15.13 2.40
N ASN A 159 -8.68 14.15 3.28
CA ASN A 159 -8.01 14.02 4.55
C ASN A 159 -6.68 13.22 4.49
N GLY A 160 -6.23 12.81 3.29
CA GLY A 160 -4.94 12.16 3.08
C GLY A 160 -5.01 10.65 2.84
N LEU A 161 -6.17 10.09 2.54
CA LEU A 161 -6.28 8.69 2.10
C LEU A 161 -5.58 8.50 0.74
N GLU A 162 -4.72 7.48 0.65
CA GLU A 162 -4.03 7.07 -0.58
C GLU A 162 -4.36 5.64 -0.99
N TRP A 163 -4.66 4.76 -0.03
CA TRP A 163 -4.86 3.33 -0.25
C TRP A 163 -6.25 2.87 0.22
N VAL A 164 -6.95 2.14 -0.63
CA VAL A 164 -8.20 1.46 -0.26
C VAL A 164 -8.10 -0.03 -0.56
N LEU A 165 -8.39 -0.84 0.45
CA LEU A 165 -8.55 -2.28 0.32
C LEU A 165 -10.02 -2.65 0.54
N LEU A 166 -10.68 -3.14 -0.49
CA LEU A 166 -12.04 -3.64 -0.44
C LEU A 166 -12.00 -5.07 0.11
N GLY A 167 -12.31 -5.23 1.39
CA GLY A 167 -12.32 -6.50 2.10
C GLY A 167 -13.66 -7.19 1.96
N GLY A 168 -13.76 -8.11 1.01
CA GLY A 168 -14.96 -8.90 0.76
C GLY A 168 -15.28 -9.07 -0.72
N ASP A 169 -16.15 -10.02 -1.02
CA ASP A 169 -16.77 -10.16 -2.34
C ASP A 169 -17.79 -9.04 -2.63
N GLU A 170 -18.51 -9.13 -3.75
CA GLU A 170 -19.51 -8.15 -4.15
C GLU A 170 -20.73 -8.08 -3.23
N THR A 171 -20.94 -9.06 -2.36
CA THR A 171 -22.04 -9.09 -1.40
C THR A 171 -21.70 -8.34 -0.12
N VAL A 172 -20.40 -8.25 0.21
CA VAL A 172 -19.86 -7.53 1.38
C VAL A 172 -19.51 -6.08 1.04
N VAL A 173 -18.80 -5.89 -0.07
CA VAL A 173 -18.47 -4.56 -0.61
C VAL A 173 -18.91 -4.55 -2.06
N PRO A 174 -20.01 -3.84 -2.42
CA PRO A 174 -20.58 -3.89 -3.75
C PRO A 174 -19.54 -3.53 -4.82
N VAL A 175 -19.67 -4.09 -6.01
CA VAL A 175 -18.95 -3.62 -7.19
C VAL A 175 -19.82 -2.61 -7.93
N ARG A 176 -19.23 -1.61 -8.58
CA ARG A 176 -19.98 -0.80 -9.54
C ARG A 176 -20.02 -1.55 -10.86
N LYS A 177 -21.22 -1.73 -11.40
CA LYS A 177 -21.44 -2.31 -12.73
C LYS A 177 -21.50 -1.18 -13.75
N LEU A 178 -20.64 -1.24 -14.75
CA LEU A 178 -20.43 -0.20 -15.75
C LEU A 178 -20.97 -0.62 -17.11
N TYR A 179 -21.46 0.35 -17.86
CA TYR A 179 -21.96 0.17 -19.21
C TYR A 179 -20.82 0.33 -20.23
N SER A 180 -20.65 -0.66 -21.11
CA SER A 180 -19.65 -0.60 -22.20
C SER A 180 -20.17 0.07 -23.48
N ALA A 181 -21.40 0.55 -23.45
CA ALA A 181 -22.09 1.18 -24.57
C ALA A 181 -22.93 2.37 -24.07
N ASN A 182 -23.32 3.23 -25.00
CA ASN A 182 -24.24 4.34 -24.74
C ASN A 182 -25.69 3.87 -24.88
N THR A 183 -26.48 4.00 -23.82
CA THR A 183 -27.86 3.56 -23.71
C THR A 183 -28.61 4.35 -22.65
N ASP A 184 -29.74 4.93 -23.03
CA ASP A 184 -30.65 5.63 -22.09
C ASP A 184 -31.58 4.65 -21.34
N GLU A 185 -31.32 3.35 -21.46
CA GLU A 185 -32.16 2.27 -20.91
C GLU A 185 -31.28 1.22 -20.23
N PRO A 186 -31.65 0.73 -19.03
CA PRO A 186 -30.90 -0.31 -18.36
C PRO A 186 -30.85 -1.60 -19.19
N VAL A 187 -29.67 -2.21 -19.27
CA VAL A 187 -29.48 -3.49 -19.95
C VAL A 187 -29.45 -4.65 -18.97
N GLU A 188 -29.56 -5.88 -19.47
CA GLU A 188 -29.44 -7.06 -18.62
C GLU A 188 -28.06 -7.10 -17.93
N ASP A 189 -28.06 -7.53 -16.68
CA ASP A 189 -26.88 -7.59 -15.81
C ASP A 189 -25.67 -8.29 -16.44
N ALA A 190 -25.93 -9.28 -17.30
CA ALA A 190 -24.91 -10.05 -18.02
C ALA A 190 -24.06 -9.23 -19.01
N PHE A 191 -24.52 -8.03 -19.38
CA PHE A 191 -23.80 -7.12 -20.27
C PHE A 191 -23.05 -6.01 -19.53
N LEU A 192 -23.18 -5.95 -18.20
CA LEU A 192 -22.49 -4.98 -17.38
C LEU A 192 -21.12 -5.51 -16.93
N HIS A 193 -20.16 -4.60 -16.83
CA HIS A 193 -18.81 -4.94 -16.40
C HIS A 193 -18.58 -4.48 -14.95
N PRO A 194 -18.31 -5.40 -14.00
CA PRO A 194 -17.99 -5.01 -12.64
C PRO A 194 -16.61 -4.31 -12.62
N SER A 195 -16.51 -3.23 -11.84
CA SER A 195 -15.29 -2.44 -11.76
C SER A 195 -15.10 -1.83 -10.38
N ASP A 196 -13.91 -2.00 -9.83
CA ASP A 196 -13.46 -1.30 -8.62
C ASP A 196 -12.78 0.04 -8.97
N LEU A 197 -12.55 0.35 -10.26
CA LEU A 197 -12.05 1.66 -10.71
C LEU A 197 -12.94 2.80 -10.22
N TYR A 198 -14.25 2.55 -10.13
CA TYR A 198 -15.24 3.49 -9.60
C TYR A 198 -14.91 3.99 -8.18
N TYR A 199 -14.25 3.17 -7.35
CA TYR A 199 -13.83 3.54 -6.00
C TYR A 199 -12.48 4.26 -5.97
N ALA A 200 -11.70 4.13 -7.03
CA ALA A 200 -10.37 4.72 -7.15
C ALA A 200 -10.40 6.07 -7.85
N ASP A 201 -11.30 6.24 -8.83
CA ASP A 201 -11.58 7.47 -9.57
C ASP A 201 -12.64 8.30 -8.82
N LEU A 202 -12.16 9.22 -8.00
CA LEU A 202 -12.92 10.07 -7.09
C LEU A 202 -13.33 11.39 -7.72
N THR A 203 -12.74 11.74 -8.87
CA THR A 203 -13.14 12.90 -9.66
C THR A 203 -13.96 12.47 -10.89
N GLY A 204 -14.49 13.44 -11.63
CA GLY A 204 -15.47 13.18 -12.69
C GLY A 204 -16.83 12.67 -12.19
N GLU A 205 -17.79 12.68 -13.10
CA GLU A 205 -19.18 12.26 -12.85
C GLU A 205 -19.47 10.98 -13.62
N TRP A 206 -19.69 9.91 -12.86
CA TRP A 206 -19.94 8.57 -13.38
C TRP A 206 -21.41 8.31 -13.72
N ASP A 207 -22.31 9.25 -13.44
CA ASP A 207 -23.74 9.28 -13.74
C ASP A 207 -24.14 10.76 -13.85
N LEU A 208 -23.69 11.41 -14.93
CA LEU A 208 -23.72 12.86 -15.10
C LEU A 208 -25.12 13.37 -15.45
N ASP A 209 -25.90 12.59 -16.20
CA ASP A 209 -27.27 12.92 -16.57
C ASP A 209 -28.32 12.37 -15.60
N GLY A 210 -27.91 11.51 -14.66
CA GLY A 210 -28.69 11.11 -13.49
C GLY A 210 -29.75 10.06 -13.80
N ASP A 211 -29.51 9.21 -14.79
CA ASP A 211 -30.43 8.15 -15.22
C ASP A 211 -30.18 6.81 -14.51
N GLY A 212 -29.09 6.70 -13.73
CA GLY A 212 -28.70 5.49 -13.00
C GLY A 212 -27.98 4.46 -13.88
N ILE A 213 -27.38 4.89 -14.98
CA ILE A 213 -26.58 4.08 -15.91
C ILE A 213 -25.14 4.59 -15.82
N TRP A 214 -24.28 3.86 -15.10
CA TRP A 214 -22.94 4.37 -14.82
C TRP A 214 -21.89 4.08 -15.91
N GLY A 215 -21.08 5.08 -16.23
CA GLY A 215 -19.89 4.98 -17.07
C GLY A 215 -20.18 5.05 -18.57
N GLU A 216 -21.31 5.64 -18.96
CA GLU A 216 -21.69 5.81 -20.34
C GLU A 216 -20.68 6.68 -21.12
N PRO A 217 -20.17 6.23 -22.27
CA PRO A 217 -19.10 6.94 -22.96
C PRO A 217 -19.51 8.28 -23.58
N TYR A 218 -20.81 8.58 -23.75
CA TYR A 218 -21.25 9.86 -24.32
C TYR A 218 -22.22 10.66 -23.45
N HIS A 219 -22.77 10.10 -22.37
CA HIS A 219 -23.61 10.83 -21.40
C HIS A 219 -22.88 11.12 -20.09
N ASP A 220 -21.97 10.24 -19.68
CA ASP A 220 -21.14 10.43 -18.49
C ASP A 220 -19.78 11.02 -18.80
N ASN A 221 -19.09 11.45 -17.74
CA ASN A 221 -17.76 11.99 -17.85
C ASN A 221 -16.91 11.62 -16.61
N PRO A 222 -16.64 10.32 -16.38
CA PRO A 222 -15.61 9.90 -15.44
C PRO A 222 -14.24 10.40 -15.91
N ASP A 223 -13.34 10.74 -14.99
CA ASP A 223 -11.99 11.18 -15.36
C ASP A 223 -11.13 9.98 -15.81
N LEU A 224 -11.42 8.79 -15.28
CA LEU A 224 -10.67 7.56 -15.50
C LEU A 224 -9.20 7.66 -15.05
N GLN A 225 -8.90 8.61 -14.17
CA GLN A 225 -7.59 8.84 -13.59
C GLN A 225 -7.69 8.61 -12.07
N PRO A 226 -7.37 7.41 -11.56
CA PRO A 226 -7.52 7.10 -10.15
C PRO A 226 -6.73 8.04 -9.24
N GLU A 227 -7.38 8.56 -8.19
CA GLU A 227 -6.74 9.26 -7.08
C GLU A 227 -6.27 8.29 -5.98
N LEU A 228 -6.86 7.11 -5.88
CA LEU A 228 -6.50 6.09 -4.88
C LEU A 228 -5.88 4.85 -5.52
N PHE A 229 -4.98 4.20 -4.78
CA PHE A 229 -4.60 2.82 -5.04
C PHE A 229 -5.66 1.88 -4.46
N ALA A 230 -6.43 1.26 -5.35
CA ALA A 230 -7.47 0.32 -4.97
C ALA A 230 -7.04 -1.15 -5.18
N GLY A 231 -7.36 -1.99 -4.20
CA GLY A 231 -7.26 -3.44 -4.30
C GLY A 231 -8.47 -4.11 -3.65
N ARG A 232 -8.73 -5.37 -3.99
CA ARG A 232 -9.81 -6.16 -3.39
C ARG A 232 -9.31 -7.51 -2.88
N VAL A 233 -9.81 -7.89 -1.71
CA VAL A 233 -9.71 -9.25 -1.17
C VAL A 233 -11.10 -9.88 -1.33
N PRO A 234 -11.37 -10.64 -2.41
CA PRO A 234 -12.67 -11.25 -2.65
C PRO A 234 -12.85 -12.45 -1.73
N ALA A 235 -13.21 -12.20 -0.48
CA ALA A 235 -13.43 -13.21 0.56
C ALA A 235 -14.88 -13.18 1.04
N CYS A 236 -15.42 -14.37 1.29
CA CYS A 236 -16.78 -14.60 1.77
C CYS A 236 -16.79 -15.09 3.22
N SER A 237 -15.61 -15.31 3.83
CA SER A 237 -15.48 -15.79 5.21
C SER A 237 -14.22 -15.27 5.92
N PRO A 238 -14.23 -15.18 7.27
CA PRO A 238 -13.05 -14.76 8.04
C PRO A 238 -11.81 -15.62 7.76
N GLN A 239 -11.99 -16.92 7.55
CA GLN A 239 -10.88 -17.84 7.27
C GLN A 239 -10.20 -17.53 5.93
N GLU A 240 -10.95 -17.11 4.91
CA GLU A 240 -10.37 -16.73 3.61
C GLU A 240 -9.54 -15.45 3.72
N VAL A 241 -10.00 -14.48 4.50
CA VAL A 241 -9.23 -13.27 4.81
C VAL A 241 -7.94 -13.62 5.56
N LEU A 242 -8.00 -14.46 6.59
CA LEU A 242 -6.82 -14.92 7.34
C LEU A 242 -5.81 -15.61 6.42
N ASN A 243 -6.27 -16.51 5.54
CA ASN A 243 -5.41 -17.19 4.57
C ASN A 243 -4.74 -16.19 3.60
N TRP A 244 -5.47 -15.18 3.15
CA TRP A 244 -4.92 -14.12 2.29
C TRP A 244 -3.91 -13.25 3.06
N ALA A 245 -4.24 -12.83 4.28
CA ALA A 245 -3.39 -12.00 5.13
C ALA A 245 -2.08 -12.71 5.45
N GLU A 246 -2.13 -13.99 5.86
CA GLU A 246 -0.94 -14.80 6.15
C GLU A 246 -0.01 -14.86 4.94
N LYS A 247 -0.52 -15.22 3.75
CA LYS A 247 0.29 -15.27 2.52
C LYS A 247 0.92 -13.92 2.19
N THR A 248 0.15 -12.85 2.32
CA THR A 248 0.61 -11.48 1.99
C THR A 248 1.71 -11.03 2.96
N ILE A 249 1.50 -11.23 4.27
CA ILE A 249 2.46 -10.86 5.31
C ILE A 249 3.75 -11.69 5.18
N THR A 250 3.63 -13.00 4.98
CA THR A 250 4.78 -13.90 4.79
C THR A 250 5.62 -13.49 3.58
N TYR A 251 4.95 -13.15 2.47
CA TYR A 251 5.63 -12.62 1.28
C TYR A 251 6.33 -11.29 1.56
N GLU A 252 5.65 -10.34 2.22
CA GLU A 252 6.21 -9.01 2.54
C GLU A 252 7.36 -9.04 3.55
N LYS A 253 7.40 -10.04 4.45
CA LYS A 253 8.54 -10.27 5.36
C LYS A 253 9.77 -10.81 4.65
N GLY A 254 9.64 -11.27 3.40
CA GLY A 254 10.72 -11.95 2.69
C GLY A 254 11.08 -13.29 3.33
N GLU A 255 10.14 -13.92 4.06
CA GLU A 255 10.32 -15.29 4.52
C GLU A 255 10.40 -16.19 3.29
N ILE A 256 11.60 -16.72 3.01
CA ILE A 256 11.81 -17.65 1.91
C ILE A 256 11.04 -18.92 2.25
N VAL A 257 9.82 -19.02 1.73
CA VAL A 257 9.22 -20.33 1.51
C VAL A 257 10.07 -20.95 0.41
N GLU A 258 10.68 -22.11 0.65
CA GLU A 258 11.23 -22.93 -0.43
C GLU A 258 10.06 -23.29 -1.36
N MET A 259 9.78 -22.40 -2.31
CA MET A 259 8.83 -22.64 -3.37
C MET A 259 9.54 -23.53 -4.36
N ASP A 260 9.38 -24.84 -4.22
CA ASP A 260 9.78 -25.81 -5.24
C ASP A 260 9.12 -25.42 -6.57
N GLY A 261 9.84 -24.66 -7.41
CA GLY A 261 9.57 -24.47 -8.83
C GLY A 261 8.48 -23.49 -9.27
N PHE A 262 7.70 -22.84 -8.40
CA PHE A 262 6.60 -21.98 -8.87
C PHE A 262 7.07 -20.68 -9.56
N ALA A 263 8.12 -20.03 -9.04
CA ALA A 263 8.65 -18.78 -9.61
C ALA A 263 9.50 -19.00 -10.88
N GLU A 264 9.96 -20.22 -11.15
CA GLU A 264 10.86 -20.52 -12.28
C GLU A 264 10.14 -20.87 -13.59
N GLN A 265 8.81 -21.07 -13.58
CA GLN A 265 8.11 -21.70 -14.72
C GLN A 265 6.92 -20.94 -15.30
N VAL A 266 6.61 -19.73 -14.85
CA VAL A 266 5.52 -18.95 -15.45
C VAL A 266 6.07 -17.82 -16.32
N MET A 267 6.49 -18.17 -17.54
CA MET A 267 6.38 -17.23 -18.66
C MET A 267 4.96 -17.33 -19.21
N ILE A 268 4.15 -16.31 -18.96
CA ILE A 268 2.90 -16.11 -19.69
C ILE A 268 3.31 -15.67 -21.11
N THR A 269 3.16 -16.58 -22.07
CA THR A 269 3.41 -16.34 -23.50
C THR A 269 2.35 -15.45 -24.13
#